data_AF-K2B6X8-F1
#
_entry.id   AF-K2B6X8-F1
#
_cell.length_a   1.000
_cell.length_b   1.000
_cell.length_c   1.000
_cell.angle_alpha   90.00
_cell.angle_beta   90.00
_cell.angle_gamma   90.00
#
_symmetry.space_group_name_H-M   'P 1'
#
loop_
_entity.id
_entity.type
_entity.pdbx_description
1 polymer ?
#
loop_
_entity_poly.entity_id
_entity_poly.type
_entity_poly.pdbx_seq_one_letter_code
_entity_poly.pdbx_strand_id
1 'polypeptide(L)' 'MADSSDIVVNTTNRLIKNNDPLIVAGKTGFTYEAGNCLVTLARNADGHEVIVVVLGAPDETTRFTENHDLAQWAFDHYRW' A
#
# COMPACT_ATOMS: atom_id res chain seq x y z
N MET A 1 29.20 -28.10 8.54
CA MET A 1 28.62 -27.12 7.59
C MET A 1 27.22 -26.85 8.11
N ALA A 2 26.92 -25.61 8.51
CA ALA A 2 25.59 -25.29 9.04
C ALA A 2 24.58 -25.31 7.89
N ASP A 3 23.49 -26.04 8.09
CA ASP A 3 22.32 -26.08 7.23
C ASP A 3 21.71 -24.67 7.17
N SER A 4 21.72 -24.05 5.99
CA SER A 4 21.10 -22.74 5.77
C SER A 4 19.61 -22.97 5.52
N SER A 5 18.80 -22.94 6.60
CA SER A 5 17.35 -22.93 6.46
C SER A 5 16.90 -21.66 5.73
N ASP A 6 16.09 -21.81 4.68
CA ASP A 6 15.50 -20.66 3.99
C ASP A 6 14.62 -19.84 4.93
N ILE A 7 14.90 -18.53 5.05
CA ILE A 7 14.06 -17.58 5.79
C ILE A 7 13.12 -16.89 4.80
N VAL A 8 11.82 -17.16 4.93
CA VAL A 8 10.80 -16.49 4.12
C VAL A 8 10.37 -15.19 4.79
N VAL A 9 10.59 -14.07 4.11
CA VAL A 9 10.12 -12.74 4.52
C VAL A 9 8.97 -12.32 3.63
N ASN A 10 7.80 -12.09 4.22
CA ASN A 10 6.61 -11.65 3.50
C ASN A 10 6.49 -10.13 3.52
N THR A 11 5.81 -9.57 2.51
CA THR A 11 5.43 -8.15 2.51
C THR A 11 4.66 -7.78 3.79
N THR A 12 4.71 -6.52 4.19
CA THR A 12 3.87 -5.94 5.26
C THR A 12 2.67 -5.18 4.71
N ASN A 13 2.62 -4.96 3.38
CA ASN A 13 1.50 -4.28 2.74
C ASN A 13 0.29 -5.23 2.63
N ARG A 14 -0.77 -4.95 3.39
CA ARG A 14 -1.98 -5.79 3.43
C ARG A 14 -2.80 -5.73 2.15
N LEU A 15 -2.74 -4.63 1.40
CA LEU A 15 -3.44 -4.51 0.12
C LEU A 15 -2.89 -5.52 -0.90
N ILE A 16 -1.55 -5.65 -0.97
CA ILE A 16 -0.90 -6.65 -1.81
C ILE A 16 -1.16 -8.07 -1.30
N LYS A 17 -1.10 -8.31 0.03
CA LYS A 17 -1.43 -9.63 0.60
C LYS A 17 -2.85 -10.10 0.26
N ASN A 18 -3.77 -9.16 0.19
CA ASN A 18 -5.18 -9.43 -0.05
C ASN A 18 -5.53 -9.37 -1.55
N ASN A 19 -4.54 -9.28 -2.44
CA ASN A 19 -4.72 -9.18 -3.89
C ASN A 19 -5.64 -8.03 -4.31
N ASP A 20 -5.47 -6.86 -3.67
CA ASP A 20 -6.15 -5.64 -4.12
C ASP A 20 -5.80 -5.36 -5.58
N PRO A 21 -6.79 -5.30 -6.49
CA PRO A 21 -6.55 -5.21 -7.93
C PRO A 21 -5.97 -3.87 -8.37
N LEU A 22 -6.09 -2.82 -7.54
CA LEU A 22 -5.54 -1.51 -7.87
C LEU A 22 -4.05 -1.41 -7.53
N ILE A 23 -3.54 -2.18 -6.57
CA ILE A 23 -2.21 -1.93 -5.99
C ILE A 23 -1.14 -2.76 -6.68
N VAL A 24 -0.21 -2.06 -7.35
CA VAL A 24 0.92 -2.69 -8.08
C VAL A 24 2.15 -2.82 -7.18
N ALA A 25 2.44 -1.79 -6.40
CA ALA A 25 3.62 -1.73 -5.54
C ALA A 25 3.38 -0.81 -4.35
N GLY A 26 4.24 -0.88 -3.34
CA GLY A 26 4.20 0.07 -2.24
C GLY A 26 5.16 -0.26 -1.10
N LYS A 27 5.21 0.63 -0.12
CA LYS A 27 6.02 0.50 1.09
C LYS A 27 5.23 0.96 2.31
N THR A 28 5.18 0.12 3.34
CA THR A 28 4.70 0.49 4.67
C THR A 28 5.82 1.09 5.51
N GLY A 29 5.49 2.05 6.37
CA GLY A 29 6.38 2.64 7.36
C GLY A 29 5.68 2.86 8.70
N PHE A 30 6.47 2.88 9.78
CA PHE A 30 6.01 3.26 11.11
C PHE A 30 7.20 3.80 11.93
N THR A 31 6.97 4.91 12.64
CA THR A 31 7.76 5.31 13.81
C THR A 31 6.81 5.84 14.88
N TYR A 32 7.28 5.98 16.12
CA TYR A 32 6.44 6.52 17.20
C TYR A 32 6.02 7.98 16.92
N GLU A 33 6.89 8.77 16.29
CA GLU A 33 6.66 10.17 15.97
C GLU A 33 5.84 10.37 14.69
N ALA A 34 5.96 9.47 13.71
CA ALA A 34 5.33 9.58 12.40
C ALA A 34 4.01 8.81 12.28
N GLY A 35 3.68 7.94 13.24
CA GLY A 35 2.51 7.08 13.17
C GLY A 35 2.58 6.06 12.02
N ASN A 36 1.42 5.60 11.55
CA ASN A 36 1.34 4.59 10.48
C ASN A 36 1.35 5.24 9.10
N CYS A 37 2.36 4.92 8.28
CA CYS A 37 2.53 5.45 6.94
C CYS A 37 2.42 4.36 5.86
N LEU A 38 1.96 4.76 4.68
CA LEU A 38 1.90 3.92 3.48
C LEU A 38 2.08 4.77 2.22
N VAL A 39 2.92 4.30 1.31
CA VAL A 39 2.96 4.76 -0.08
C VAL A 39 2.64 3.59 -1.01
N THR A 40 1.81 3.82 -2.02
CA THR A 40 1.46 2.84 -3.05
C THR A 40 1.53 3.44 -4.45
N LEU A 41 1.85 2.60 -5.42
CA LEU A 41 1.54 2.82 -6.83
C LEU A 41 0.25 2.06 -7.12
N ALA A 42 -0.80 2.80 -7.45
CA ALA A 42 -2.08 2.23 -7.88
C ALA A 42 -2.25 2.38 -9.39
N ARG A 43 -2.87 1.39 -10.03
CA ARG A 43 -3.13 1.36 -11.47
C ARG A 43 -4.56 0.91 -11.74
N ASN A 44 -5.31 1.64 -12.55
CA ASN A 44 -6.65 1.23 -12.96
C ASN A 44 -6.62 0.24 -14.14
N ALA A 45 -7.78 -0.26 -14.55
CA ALA A 45 -7.90 -1.21 -15.67
C ALA A 45 -7.46 -0.63 -17.04
N ASP A 46 -7.56 0.69 -17.21
CA ASP A 46 -7.12 1.38 -18.43
C ASP A 46 -5.60 1.65 -18.46
N GLY A 47 -4.89 1.31 -17.39
CA GLY A 47 -3.45 1.47 -17.27
C GLY A 47 -2.99 2.83 -16.73
N HIS A 48 -3.90 3.70 -16.28
CA HIS A 48 -3.55 4.96 -15.63
C HIS A 48 -3.02 4.71 -14.23
N GLU A 49 -1.99 5.46 -13.85
CA GLU A 49 -1.28 5.28 -12.60
C GLU A 49 -1.36 6.51 -11.69
N VAL A 50 -1.52 6.26 -10.40
CA VAL A 50 -1.44 7.28 -9.35
C VAL A 50 -0.56 6.81 -8.20
N ILE A 51 0.17 7.74 -7.60
CA ILE A 51 0.92 7.50 -6.37
C ILE A 51 0.09 8.04 -5.21
N VAL A 52 -0.25 7.17 -4.25
CA VAL A 52 -1.00 7.56 -3.05
C VAL A 52 -0.11 7.46 -1.83
N VAL A 53 -0.06 8.54 -1.04
CA VAL A 53 0.75 8.64 0.18
C VAL A 53 -0.15 8.98 1.36
N VAL A 54 -0.17 8.12 2.37
CA VAL A 54 -0.82 8.33 3.67
C VAL A 54 0.27 8.42 4.75
N LEU A 55 0.22 9.49 5.55
CA LEU A 55 1.16 9.76 6.64
C LEU A 55 0.37 9.91 7.95
N GLY A 56 0.93 9.44 9.07
CA GLY A 56 0.36 9.72 10.38
C GLY A 56 -0.99 9.07 10.67
N ALA A 57 -1.33 7.95 10.02
CA ALA A 57 -2.58 7.28 10.34
C ALA A 57 -2.57 6.77 11.80
N PRO A 58 -3.70 6.89 12.51
CA PRO A 58 -3.79 6.57 13.95
C PRO A 58 -3.53 5.09 14.23
N ASP A 59 -3.80 4.22 13.26
CA ASP A 59 -3.62 2.78 13.36
C ASP A 59 -3.29 2.16 12.00
N GLU A 60 -2.96 0.86 12.06
CA GLU A 60 -2.56 0.11 10.87
C GLU A 60 -3.70 -0.03 9.85
N THR A 61 -4.95 -0.12 10.28
CA THR A 61 -6.11 -0.33 9.40
C THR A 61 -6.43 0.93 8.63
N THR A 62 -6.44 2.07 9.32
CA THR A 62 -6.69 3.37 8.72
C THR A 62 -5.72 3.65 7.56
N ARG A 63 -4.41 3.38 7.69
CA ARG A 63 -3.48 3.63 6.56
C ARG A 63 -3.78 2.85 5.29
N PHE A 64 -4.37 1.66 5.37
CA PHE A 64 -4.66 0.83 4.20
C PHE A 64 -6.02 1.19 3.59
N THR A 65 -7.04 1.41 4.42
CA THR A 65 -8.36 1.85 3.97
C THR A 65 -8.28 3.19 3.25
N GLU A 66 -7.69 4.20 3.89
CA GLU A 66 -7.56 5.54 3.30
C GLU A 66 -6.74 5.52 1.99
N ASN A 67 -5.71 4.69 1.92
CA ASN A 67 -4.88 4.59 0.72
C ASN A 67 -5.64 3.97 -0.46
N HIS A 68 -6.43 2.93 -0.22
CA HIS A 68 -7.28 2.33 -1.24
C HIS A 68 -8.38 3.33 -1.68
N ASP A 69 -9.08 3.93 -0.72
CA ASP A 69 -10.19 4.83 -0.98
C ASP A 69 -9.75 6.07 -1.77
N LEU A 70 -8.57 6.63 -1.46
CA LEU A 70 -7.98 7.73 -2.22
C LEU A 70 -7.62 7.33 -3.66
N ALA A 71 -7.08 6.12 -3.87
CA ALA A 71 -6.78 5.62 -5.20
C ALA A 71 -8.07 5.45 -6.03
N GLN A 72 -9.08 4.80 -5.45
CA GLN A 72 -10.38 4.58 -6.08
C GLN A 72 -11.05 5.91 -6.41
N TRP A 73 -11.08 6.85 -5.44
CA TRP A 73 -11.64 8.19 -5.64
C TRP A 73 -10.95 8.94 -6.79
N ALA A 74 -9.62 8.87 -6.88
CA ALA A 74 -8.89 9.50 -7.98
C ALA A 74 -9.30 8.93 -9.35
N PHE A 75 -9.48 7.62 -9.47
CA PHE A 75 -9.91 7.00 -10.72
C PHE A 75 -11.39 7.24 -11.06
N ASP A 76 -12.26 7.39 -10.06
CA ASP A 76 -13.69 7.65 -10.28
C ASP A 76 -13.96 9.11 -10.71
N HIS A 77 -13.11 10.05 -10.27
CA HIS A 77 -13.38 11.48 -10.42
C HIS A 77 -12.47 12.21 -11.41
N TYR A 78 -11.38 11.59 -11.88
CA TYR A 78 -10.49 12.19 -12.87
C TYR A 78 -10.50 11.42 -14.19
N ARG A 79 -10.41 12.17 -15.29
CA ARG A 79 -10.18 11.65 -16.63
C ARG A 79 -8.76 11.99 -17.06
N TRP A 80 -8.16 11.07 -17.78
CA TRP A 80 -6.75 11.08 -18.19
C TRP A 80 -6.67 11.17 -19.70
#